data_AF-A0A485DDE3-F1
#
_entry.id   AF-A0A485DDE3-F1
#
_cell.length_a   1.000
_cell.length_b   1.000
_cell.length_c   1.000
_cell.angle_alpha   90.00
_cell.angle_beta   90.00
_cell.angle_gamma   90.00
#
_symmetry.space_group_name_H-M   'P 1'
#
loop_
_entity.id
_entity.type
_entity.pdbx_description
1 polymer ?
#
loop_
_entity_poly.entity_id
_entity_poly.type
_entity_poly.pdbx_seq_one_letter_code
_entity_poly.pdbx_strand_id
1 'polypeptide(L)' 'MTYPFTEHATVLEGEVELTVSGGEPQRFAPGDSWFVKQGTEVEWKILTPRFVKHYLANVESR' A
#
# COMPACT_ATOMS: atom_id res chain seq x y z
N MET A 1 -0.11 -4.06 9.25
CA MET A 1 1.36 -4.09 9.10
C MET A 1 1.90 -2.66 9.18
N THR A 2 3.14 -2.48 9.63
CA THR A 2 3.79 -1.15 9.62
C THR A 2 4.73 -1.06 8.43
N TYR A 3 4.65 0.02 7.65
CA TYR A 3 5.52 0.24 6.51
C TYR A 3 6.98 0.41 6.94
N PRO A 4 7.92 -0.44 6.48
CA PRO A 4 9.33 -0.37 6.90
C PRO A 4 10.13 0.72 6.17
N PHE A 5 9.58 1.29 5.10
CA PHE A 5 10.16 2.38 4.32
C PHE A 5 9.04 3.25 3.75
N THR A 6 9.39 4.45 3.27
CA THR A 6 8.46 5.28 2.51
C THR A 6 8.30 4.66 1.13
N GLU A 7 7.05 4.40 0.73
CA GLU A 7 6.72 3.68 -0.49
C GLU A 7 5.83 4.52 -1.40
N HIS A 8 6.16 4.55 -2.69
CA HIS A 8 5.20 4.84 -3.75
C HIS A 8 4.95 3.55 -4.53
N ALA A 9 3.69 3.16 -4.68
CA ALA A 9 3.34 1.92 -5.37
C ALA A 9 2.16 2.11 -6.32
N THR A 10 2.16 1.31 -7.39
CA THR A 10 1.11 1.24 -8.41
C THR A 10 0.66 -0.20 -8.55
N VAL A 11 -0.65 -0.43 -8.56
CA VAL A 11 -1.23 -1.76 -8.79
C VAL A 11 -1.06 -2.15 -10.26
N LEU A 12 -0.57 -3.36 -10.51
CA LEU A 12 -0.48 -3.96 -11.85
C LEU A 12 -1.51 -5.07 -12.07
N GLU A 13 -1.87 -5.81 -11.02
CA GLU A 13 -2.83 -6.91 -11.08
C GLU A 13 -3.58 -7.05 -9.74
N GLY A 14 -4.87 -7.37 -9.80
CA GLY A 14 -5.70 -7.59 -8.63
C GLY A 14 -6.15 -6.31 -7.94
N GLU A 15 -6.72 -6.46 -6.76
CA GLU A 15 -7.27 -5.35 -5.99
C GLU A 15 -6.95 -5.47 -4.50
N VAL A 16 -6.79 -4.31 -3.85
CA VAL A 16 -6.49 -4.21 -2.43
C VAL A 16 -7.30 -3.12 -1.76
N GLU A 17 -7.75 -3.37 -0.54
CA GLU A 17 -8.18 -2.35 0.41
C GLU A 17 -7.04 -2.07 1.41
N LEU A 18 -6.67 -0.80 1.54
CA LEU A 18 -5.72 -0.30 2.52
C LEU A 18 -6.45 0.57 3.54
N THR A 19 -6.31 0.25 4.82
CA THR A 19 -6.90 1.03 5.91
C THR A 19 -5.78 1.54 6.81
N VAL A 20 -5.57 2.86 6.83
CA VAL A 20 -4.67 3.49 7.81
C VAL A 20 -5.34 3.47 9.19
N SER A 21 -4.58 3.26 10.26
CA SER A 21 -5.13 3.26 11.62
C SER A 21 -5.98 4.50 11.90
N GLY A 22 -7.26 4.29 12.26
CA GLY A 22 -8.25 5.35 12.51
C GLY A 22 -8.87 5.98 11.27
N GLY A 23 -8.53 5.50 10.07
CA GLY A 23 -9.12 5.93 8.79
C GLY A 23 -10.10 4.92 8.22
N GLU A 24 -10.78 5.32 7.15
CA GLU A 24 -11.66 4.45 6.36
C GLU A 24 -10.86 3.64 5.33
N PRO A 25 -11.35 2.44 4.93
CA PRO A 25 -10.73 1.64 3.88
C PRO A 25 -10.68 2.39 2.55
N GLN A 26 -9.53 2.34 1.88
CA GLN A 26 -9.32 2.86 0.53
C GLN A 26 -9.03 1.71 -0.43
N ARG A 27 -9.80 1.61 -1.52
CA ARG A 27 -9.64 0.55 -2.52
C ARG A 27 -8.77 1.02 -3.68
N PHE A 28 -7.89 0.13 -4.13
CA PHE A 28 -6.97 0.34 -5.26
C PHE A 28 -7.07 -0.84 -6.22
N ALA A 29 -7.17 -0.53 -7.51
CA ALA A 29 -7.28 -1.45 -8.63
C ALA A 29 -6.16 -1.16 -9.67
N PRO A 30 -5.99 -1.97 -10.73
CA PRO A 30 -4.89 -1.79 -11.69
C PRO A 30 -4.82 -0.38 -12.28
N GLY A 31 -3.64 0.24 -12.19
CA GLY A 31 -3.41 1.64 -12.58
C GLY A 31 -3.45 2.65 -11.43
N ASP A 32 -4.12 2.32 -10.32
CA ASP A 32 -4.14 3.19 -9.15
C ASP A 32 -2.79 3.17 -8.43
N SER A 33 -2.45 4.31 -7.82
CA SER A 33 -1.22 4.47 -7.05
C SER A 33 -1.47 5.09 -5.69
N TRP A 34 -0.59 4.80 -4.74
CA TRP A 34 -0.58 5.45 -3.43
C TRP A 34 0.85 5.80 -3.00
N PHE A 35 0.90 6.71 -2.02
CA PHE A 35 2.12 7.07 -1.32
C PHE A 35 1.90 6.91 0.18
N VAL A 36 2.87 6.33 0.87
CA VAL A 36 2.79 6.05 2.31
C VAL A 36 4.17 6.19 2.94
N LYS A 37 4.20 6.82 4.12
CA LYS A 37 5.46 7.10 4.83
C LYS A 37 5.91 5.92 5.66
N GLN A 38 7.23 5.78 5.80
CA GLN A 38 7.85 4.87 6.75
C GLN A 38 7.22 5.03 8.15
N GLY A 39 6.93 3.92 8.81
CA GLY A 39 6.30 3.90 10.14
C GLY A 39 4.78 4.00 10.14
N THR A 40 4.12 4.22 8.99
CA THR A 40 2.65 4.22 8.92
C THR A 40 2.11 2.81 9.15
N GLU A 41 1.17 2.67 10.09
CA GLU A 41 0.44 1.42 10.31
C GLU A 41 -0.77 1.34 9.39
N VAL A 42 -0.82 0.27 8.59
CA VAL A 42 -1.85 0.03 7.57
C VAL A 42 -2.31 -1.42 7.62
N GLU A 43 -3.61 -1.64 7.69
CA GLU A 43 -4.22 -2.93 7.41
C GLU A 43 -4.28 -3.14 5.88
N TRP A 44 -3.88 -4.34 5.45
CA TRP A 44 -3.91 -4.75 4.06
C TRP A 44 -4.91 -5.87 3.88
N LYS A 45 -5.88 -5.67 2.99
CA LYS A 45 -6.86 -6.69 2.63
C LYS A 45 -6.86 -6.90 1.13
N ILE A 46 -6.25 -8.00 0.69
CA ILE A 46 -6.23 -8.39 -0.71
C ILE A 46 -7.61 -8.94 -1.09
N LEU A 47 -8.24 -8.36 -2.11
CA LEU A 47 -9.62 -8.69 -2.50
C LEU A 47 -9.68 -9.75 -3.62
N THR A 48 -8.54 -10.04 -4.25
CA THR A 48 -8.42 -10.98 -5.37
C THR A 48 -7.46 -12.13 -5.03
N PRO A 49 -7.55 -13.30 -5.68
CA PRO A 49 -6.65 -14.44 -5.40
C PRO A 49 -5.16 -14.13 -5.62
N ARG A 50 -4.85 -13.13 -6.45
CA ARG A 50 -3.51 -12.66 -6.76
C ARG A 50 -3.49 -11.15 -6.78
N PHE A 51 -2.38 -10.58 -6.31
CA PHE A 51 -2.14 -9.14 -6.30
C PHE A 51 -0.68 -8.87 -6.67
N VAL A 52 -0.45 -7.96 -7.60
CA VAL A 52 0.88 -7.55 -8.07
C VAL A 52 0.95 -6.03 -8.08
N LYS A 53 2.00 -5.47 -7.48
CA LYS A 53 2.31 -4.04 -7.53
C LYS A 53 3.75 -3.82 -7.97
N HIS A 54 4.00 -2.70 -8.64
CA HIS A 54 5.34 -2.14 -8.75
C HIS A 54 5.50 -1.09 -7.65
N TYR A 55 6.66 -1.02 -7.02
CA TYR A 55 6.90 -0.02 -5.98
C TYR A 55 8.34 0.52 -6.00
N LEU A 56 8.47 1.77 -5.57
CA LEU A 56 9.72 2.39 -5.20
C LEU A 56 9.75 2.50 -3.67
N ALA A 57 10.82 2.00 -3.07
CA ALA A 57 11.07 2.06 -1.63
C ALA A 57 12.20 3.04 -1.32
N ASN A 58 11.95 3.99 -0.42
CA ASN A 58 12.95 4.87 0.16
C ASN A 58 13.08 4.60 1.67
N VAL A 59 14.21 4.02 2.08
CA VAL A 59 14.52 3.82 3.49
C VAL A 59 15.01 5.14 4.06
N GLU A 60 14.22 5.75 4.93
CA GLU A 60 14.58 7.00 5.58
C GLU A 60 15.51 6.69 6.76
N SER A 61 16.74 7.20 6.70
CA SER A 61 17.64 7.22 7.85
C SER A 61 17.08 8.15 8.91
N ARG A 62 17.04 7.68 10.16
CA ARG A 62 16.66 8.49 11.32
C ARG A 62 17.57 9.69 11.51
#